data_AF-A0A830HNC3-F1
#
_entry.id   AF-A0A830HNC3-F1
#
_cell.length_a   1.000
_cell.length_b   1.000
_cell.length_c   1.000
_cell.angle_alpha   90.00
_cell.angle_beta   90.00
_cell.angle_gamma   90.00
#
_symmetry.space_group_name_H-M   'P 1'
#
loop_
_entity.id
_entity.type
_entity.pdbx_description
1 polymer ?
#
loop_
_entity_poly.entity_id
_entity_poly.type
_entity_poly.pdbx_seq_one_letter_code
_entity_poly.pdbx_strand_id
1 'polypeptide(L)'
;MQEVARRLVPGAALLVVAPSTEAALYIRQRLVDARLEKPMTPKAAADGIANGVFKRGGVRTKHWLREELELFARRCGFRLERIGKVEFGWASEVDDERLRKMGVPLSLNVPPHPWDHLAIFRRLADGTNGVEPKPEGLLSIRSDFEARGCLTSCMLSRGGDNEAAV
;
A
#
# COMPACT_ATOMS: atom_id res chain seq x y z
N MET A 1 -3.52 -12.81 6.84
CA MET A 1 -3.04 -13.24 5.50
C MET A 1 -2.78 -14.75 5.40
N GLN A 2 -2.43 -15.46 6.47
CA GLN A 2 -2.23 -16.93 6.44
C GLN A 2 -3.43 -17.70 5.84
N GLU A 3 -4.67 -17.36 6.22
CA GLU A 3 -5.87 -17.99 5.64
C GLU A 3 -6.00 -17.82 4.13
N VAL A 4 -5.56 -16.67 3.64
CA VAL A 4 -5.56 -16.34 2.20
C VAL A 4 -4.48 -17.15 1.51
N ALA A 5 -3.28 -17.25 2.11
CA ALA A 5 -2.18 -18.05 1.58
C ALA A 5 -2.56 -19.53 1.38
N ARG A 6 -3.35 -20.10 2.30
CA ARG A 6 -3.82 -21.49 2.22
C ARG A 6 -4.83 -21.75 1.10
N ARG A 7 -5.48 -20.71 0.58
CA ARG A 7 -6.52 -20.81 -0.46
C ARG A 7 -6.03 -20.39 -1.84
N LEU A 8 -4.87 -19.75 -1.92
CA LEU A 8 -4.26 -19.31 -3.16
C LEU A 8 -3.20 -20.31 -3.62
N VAL A 9 -3.21 -20.61 -4.92
CA VAL A 9 -2.14 -21.40 -5.55
C VAL A 9 -0.81 -20.64 -5.55
N PRO A 10 0.34 -21.34 -5.50
CA PRO A 10 1.64 -20.71 -5.73
C PRO A 10 1.66 -19.87 -7.00
N GLY A 11 2.29 -18.69 -6.95
CA GLY A 11 2.32 -17.73 -8.06
C GLY A 11 1.05 -16.88 -8.22
N ALA A 12 -0.01 -17.12 -7.44
CA ALA A 12 -1.18 -16.24 -7.46
C ALA A 12 -0.84 -14.83 -6.95
N ALA A 13 -1.50 -13.82 -7.52
CA ALA A 13 -1.39 -12.44 -7.06
C ALA A 13 -2.40 -12.17 -5.93
N LEU A 14 -2.00 -11.36 -4.96
CA LEU A 14 -2.84 -10.82 -3.91
C LEU A 14 -2.70 -9.30 -3.90
N LEU A 15 -3.79 -8.60 -4.18
CA LEU A 15 -3.89 -7.15 -4.05
C LEU A 15 -4.36 -6.78 -2.65
N VAL A 16 -3.68 -5.85 -1.99
CA VAL A 16 -4.03 -5.37 -0.64
C VAL A 16 -4.00 -3.84 -0.64
N VAL A 17 -5.09 -3.24 -0.14
CA VAL A 17 -5.09 -1.85 0.31
C VAL A 17 -4.97 -1.85 1.83
N ALA A 18 -3.95 -1.18 2.36
CA ALA A 18 -3.68 -1.13 3.79
C ALA A 18 -3.42 0.31 4.25
N PRO A 19 -3.96 0.72 5.42
CA PRO A 19 -3.71 2.04 5.95
C PRO A 19 -2.21 2.31 6.16
N SER A 20 -1.72 3.48 5.71
CA SER A 20 -0.31 3.87 5.84
C SER A 20 -0.05 4.60 7.16
N THR A 21 1.03 4.23 7.85
CA THR A 21 1.47 4.91 9.08
C THR A 21 1.98 6.32 8.77
N GLU A 22 2.74 6.46 7.69
CA GLU A 22 3.25 7.74 7.21
C GLU A 22 2.10 8.68 6.83
N ALA A 23 1.08 8.15 6.15
CA ALA A 23 -0.13 8.90 5.83
C ALA A 23 -0.87 9.34 7.10
N ALA A 24 -1.04 8.46 8.09
CA ALA A 24 -1.72 8.80 9.34
C ALA A 24 -1.04 9.98 10.07
N LEU A 25 0.29 9.97 10.12
CA LEU A 25 1.08 11.05 10.69
C LEU A 25 0.94 12.35 9.88
N TYR A 26 1.03 12.25 8.55
CA TYR A 26 0.86 13.38 7.65
C TYR A 26 -0.54 14.02 7.80
N ILE A 27 -1.60 13.22 7.71
CA ILE A 27 -2.98 13.65 7.86
C ILE A 27 -3.17 14.37 9.19
N ARG A 28 -2.69 13.77 10.29
CA ARG A 28 -2.79 14.38 11.62
C ARG A 28 -2.12 15.75 11.67
N GLN A 29 -0.90 15.87 11.15
CA GLN A 29 -0.20 17.15 11.11
C GLN A 29 -1.01 18.20 10.36
N ARG A 30 -1.53 17.87 9.18
CA ARG A 30 -2.34 18.79 8.37
C ARG A 30 -3.65 19.20 9.04
N LEU A 31 -4.31 18.28 9.75
CA LEU A 31 -5.50 18.58 10.53
C LEU A 31 -5.19 19.51 11.72
N VAL A 32 -4.02 19.37 12.35
CA VAL A 32 -3.55 20.30 13.39
C VAL A 32 -3.27 21.69 12.81
N ASP A 33 -2.55 21.76 11.68
CA ASP A 33 -2.25 23.03 11.00
C ASP A 33 -3.54 23.77 10.59
N ALA A 34 -4.54 23.02 10.11
CA ALA A 34 -5.86 23.53 9.77
C ALA A 34 -6.75 23.82 11.00
N ARG A 35 -6.23 23.66 12.23
CA ARG A 35 -6.95 23.86 13.51
C ARG A 35 -8.19 22.98 13.66
N LEU A 36 -8.22 21.84 12.97
CA LEU A 36 -9.28 20.84 13.06
C LEU A 36 -8.99 19.83 14.18
N GLU A 37 -7.73 19.54 14.46
CA GLU A 37 -7.33 18.66 15.55
C GLU A 37 -6.39 19.36 16.55
N LYS A 38 -6.31 18.80 17.76
CA LYS A 38 -5.31 19.20 18.74
C LYS A 38 -3.99 18.46 18.50
N PRO A 39 -2.84 19.08 18.80
CA PRO A 39 -1.55 18.39 18.83
C PRO A 39 -1.61 17.13 19.69
N MET A 40 -0.85 16.12 19.29
CA MET A 40 -0.79 14.86 20.03
C MET A 40 -0.04 15.06 21.34
N THR A 41 -0.56 14.50 22.43
CA THR A 41 0.20 14.44 23.69
C THR A 41 1.38 13.48 23.54
N PRO A 42 2.52 13.69 24.23
CA PRO A 42 3.67 12.80 24.16
C PRO A 42 3.34 11.32 24.45
N LYS A 43 2.44 11.07 25.42
CA LYS A 43 1.99 9.72 25.76
C LYS A 43 1.24 9.04 24.60
N ALA A 44 0.25 9.73 24.03
CA ALA A 44 -0.49 9.21 22.89
C ALA A 44 0.41 9.00 21.65
N ALA A 45 1.42 9.85 21.48
CA ALA A 45 2.42 9.70 20.43
C ALA A 45 3.26 8.43 20.64
N ALA A 46 3.78 8.21 21.85
CA ALA A 46 4.61 7.05 22.15
C ALA A 46 3.87 5.72 21.88
N ASP A 47 2.65 5.56 22.42
CA ASP A 47 1.91 4.29 22.31
C ASP A 47 1.39 4.02 20.90
N GLY A 48 0.90 5.07 20.22
CA GLY A 48 0.28 4.95 18.91
C GLY A 48 1.29 4.82 17.78
N ILE A 49 2.34 5.66 17.78
CA ILE A 49 3.34 5.69 16.70
C ILE A 49 4.17 4.41 16.72
N ALA A 50 4.65 3.98 17.89
CA ALA A 50 5.52 2.81 18.00
C ALA A 50 4.87 1.53 17.45
N ASN A 51 3.55 1.41 17.60
CA ASN A 51 2.79 0.24 17.15
C ASN A 51 2.04 0.47 15.84
N GLY A 52 2.12 1.66 15.24
CA GLY A 52 1.29 2.06 14.11
C GLY A 52 -0.21 1.94 14.38
N VAL A 53 -0.67 2.11 15.63
CA VAL A 53 -2.10 1.99 15.98
C VAL A 53 -2.65 3.39 16.24
N PHE A 54 -3.55 3.83 15.37
CA PHE A 54 -4.16 5.15 15.43
C PHE A 54 -5.65 5.04 15.69
N LYS A 55 -6.23 6.03 16.38
CA LYS A 55 -7.67 6.15 16.54
C LYS A 55 -8.25 6.91 15.36
N ARG A 56 -9.18 6.29 14.64
CA ARG A 56 -9.98 6.90 13.56
C ARG A 56 -11.45 6.58 13.80
N GLY A 57 -12.31 7.60 13.83
CA GLY A 57 -13.74 7.43 14.11
C GLY A 57 -14.03 6.71 15.44
N GLY A 58 -13.17 6.89 16.46
CA GLY A 58 -13.28 6.19 17.74
C GLY A 58 -12.76 4.74 17.75
N VAL A 59 -12.44 4.17 16.59
CA VAL A 59 -11.91 2.80 16.45
C VAL A 59 -10.38 2.84 16.38
N ARG A 60 -9.72 1.90 17.08
CA ARG A 60 -8.27 1.71 16.96
C ARG A 60 -7.98 0.86 15.72
N THR A 61 -7.24 1.42 14.78
CA THR A 61 -6.89 0.78 13.52
C THR A 61 -5.38 0.64 13.40
N LYS A 62 -4.93 -0.51 12.91
CA LYS A 62 -3.52 -0.76 12.58
C LYS A 62 -3.20 -0.14 11.22
N HIS A 63 -2.30 0.82 11.23
CA HIS A 63 -1.61 1.34 10.09
C HIS A 63 -0.24 0.67 9.99
N TRP A 64 0.18 0.48 8.75
CA TRP A 64 1.38 -0.27 8.42
C TRP A 64 2.43 0.69 7.89
N LEU A 65 3.68 0.47 8.29
CA LEU A 65 4.81 0.90 7.48
C LEU A 65 4.94 -0.06 6.29
N ARG A 66 5.55 0.40 5.19
CA ARG A 66 5.87 -0.45 4.05
C ARG A 66 6.62 -1.72 4.48
N GLU A 67 7.69 -1.53 5.24
CA GLU A 67 8.61 -2.59 5.65
C GLU A 67 7.92 -3.59 6.59
N GLU A 68 7.07 -3.08 7.47
CA GLU A 68 6.29 -3.91 8.38
C GLU A 68 5.28 -4.78 7.62
N LEU A 69 4.57 -4.19 6.65
CA LEU A 69 3.62 -4.90 5.80
C LEU A 69 4.32 -6.00 4.99
N GLU A 70 5.48 -5.68 4.40
CA GLU A 70 6.29 -6.64 3.66
C GLU A 70 6.76 -7.80 4.54
N LEU A 71 7.31 -7.51 5.73
CA LEU A 71 7.76 -8.53 6.67
C LEU A 71 6.60 -9.43 7.12
N PHE A 72 5.44 -8.84 7.40
CA PHE A 72 4.24 -9.59 7.76
C PHE A 72 3.77 -10.50 6.62
N ALA A 73 3.72 -9.98 5.39
CA ALA A 73 3.35 -10.76 4.21
C ALA A 73 4.32 -11.92 3.94
N ARG A 74 5.64 -11.68 4.09
CA ARG A 74 6.69 -12.71 3.98
C ARG A 74 6.49 -13.85 4.97
N ARG A 75 6.20 -13.53 6.24
CA ARG A 75 5.86 -14.54 7.26
C ARG A 75 4.58 -15.32 6.94
N CYS A 76 3.72 -14.79 6.09
CA CYS A 76 2.50 -15.46 5.62
C CYS A 76 2.69 -16.21 4.29
N GLY A 77 3.91 -16.33 3.76
CA GLY A 77 4.17 -17.05 2.52
C GLY A 77 3.92 -16.24 1.25
N PHE A 78 4.09 -14.92 1.31
CA PHE A 78 4.00 -14.01 0.16
C PHE A 78 5.30 -13.22 -0.06
N ARG A 79 5.55 -12.80 -1.30
CA ARG A 79 6.61 -11.83 -1.64
C ARG A 79 5.96 -10.54 -2.12
N LEU A 80 6.45 -9.40 -1.65
CA LEU A 80 6.04 -8.10 -2.19
C LEU A 80 6.61 -7.94 -3.61
N GLU A 81 5.76 -7.66 -4.59
CA GLU A 81 6.21 -7.35 -5.96
C GLU A 81 6.20 -5.86 -6.23
N ARG A 82 5.17 -5.17 -5.74
CA ARG A 82 5.01 -3.73 -5.94
C ARG A 82 4.22 -3.13 -4.78
N ILE A 83 4.59 -1.92 -4.39
CA ILE A 83 3.80 -1.11 -3.46
C ILE A 83 3.79 0.33 -3.94
N GLY A 84 2.62 0.95 -3.92
CA GLY A 84 2.40 2.34 -4.28
C GLY A 84 1.44 3.03 -3.31
N LYS A 85 1.12 4.29 -3.63
CA LYS A 85 0.12 5.08 -2.90
C LYS A 85 -1.19 5.06 -3.66
N VAL A 86 -2.29 4.83 -2.97
CA VAL A 86 -3.64 5.13 -3.49
C VAL A 86 -4.14 6.37 -2.75
N GLU A 87 -4.25 7.48 -3.48
CA GLU A 87 -4.68 8.75 -2.91
C GLU A 87 -6.19 8.86 -2.84
N PHE A 88 -6.68 9.59 -1.83
CA PHE A 88 -8.10 9.84 -1.63
C PHE A 88 -8.37 11.24 -1.08
N GLY A 89 -9.60 11.71 -1.22
CA GLY A 89 -9.99 13.05 -0.82
C GLY A 89 -10.01 13.26 0.70
N TRP A 90 -9.64 14.46 1.14
CA TRP A 90 -9.65 14.89 2.54
C TRP A 90 -11.01 14.80 3.22
N ALA A 91 -12.10 14.70 2.46
CA ALA A 91 -13.42 14.49 3.03
C ALA A 91 -13.47 13.24 3.92
N SER A 92 -12.77 12.18 3.56
CA SER A 92 -12.72 10.95 4.38
C SER A 92 -12.01 11.11 5.74
N GLU A 93 -11.20 12.17 5.92
CA GLU A 93 -10.40 12.40 7.13
C GLU A 93 -10.95 13.52 8.01
N VAL A 94 -11.98 14.24 7.55
CA VAL A 94 -12.65 15.30 8.31
C VAL A 94 -13.94 14.72 8.91
N ASP A 95 -14.15 14.96 10.20
CA ASP A 95 -15.37 14.51 10.90
C ASP A 95 -16.68 14.92 10.20
N ASP A 96 -17.64 14.01 10.18
CA ASP A 96 -18.91 14.11 9.43
C ASP A 96 -19.70 15.37 9.79
N GLU A 97 -19.72 15.75 11.07
CA GLU A 97 -20.44 16.93 11.53
C GLU A 97 -19.84 18.22 10.93
N ARG A 98 -18.51 18.27 10.82
CA ARG A 98 -17.79 19.42 10.28
C ARG A 98 -17.87 19.49 8.78
N LEU A 99 -17.78 18.36 8.09
CA LEU A 99 -18.02 18.29 6.65
C LEU A 99 -19.38 18.87 6.29
N ARG A 100 -20.43 18.51 7.02
CA ARG A 100 -21.79 19.02 6.78
C ARG A 100 -21.94 20.52 7.01
N LYS A 101 -21.21 21.08 7.98
CA LYS A 101 -21.31 22.51 8.34
C LYS A 101 -20.45 23.44 7.49
N MET A 102 -19.24 23.02 7.14
CA MET A 102 -18.23 23.91 6.55
C MET A 102 -17.45 23.30 5.38
N GLY A 103 -17.69 22.02 5.05
CA GLY A 103 -16.93 21.31 4.03
C GLY A 103 -15.45 21.09 4.43
N VAL A 104 -14.63 20.72 3.43
CA VAL A 104 -13.18 20.58 3.60
C VAL A 104 -12.51 21.95 3.38
N PRO A 105 -11.67 22.43 4.31
CA PRO A 105 -10.91 23.66 4.10
C PRO A 105 -10.07 23.64 2.82
N LEU A 106 -10.06 24.75 2.06
CA LEU A 106 -9.28 24.87 0.82
C LEU A 106 -7.78 24.63 1.04
N SER A 107 -7.26 24.97 2.21
CA SER A 107 -5.86 24.73 2.59
C SER A 107 -5.49 23.24 2.64
N LEU A 108 -6.46 22.34 2.77
CA LEU A 108 -6.25 20.90 2.69
C LEU A 108 -6.41 20.41 1.25
N ASN A 109 -7.18 21.07 0.40
CA ASN A 109 -7.42 20.62 -0.98
C ASN A 109 -6.25 20.91 -1.94
N VAL A 110 -5.02 20.73 -1.46
CA VAL A 110 -3.77 20.84 -2.21
C VAL A 110 -2.93 19.58 -1.97
N PRO A 111 -2.21 19.08 -2.99
CA PRO A 111 -1.35 17.90 -2.84
C PRO A 111 -0.23 18.10 -1.79
N PRO A 112 0.27 17.00 -1.19
CA PRO A 112 -0.19 15.63 -1.41
C PRO A 112 -1.53 15.34 -0.70
N HIS A 113 -2.37 14.53 -1.34
CA HIS A 113 -3.60 14.05 -0.72
C HIS A 113 -3.31 12.91 0.27
N PRO A 114 -4.22 12.63 1.23
CA PRO A 114 -4.19 11.42 2.04
C PRO A 114 -4.04 10.17 1.16
N TRP A 115 -3.35 9.15 1.66
CA TRP A 115 -3.11 7.94 0.90
C TRP A 115 -3.07 6.69 1.78
N ASP A 116 -3.34 5.54 1.14
CA ASP A 116 -3.08 4.22 1.69
C ASP A 116 -2.02 3.49 0.86
N HIS A 117 -1.48 2.40 1.41
CA HIS A 117 -0.64 1.48 0.65
C HIS A 117 -1.49 0.65 -0.30
N LEU A 118 -1.15 0.67 -1.58
CA LEU A 118 -1.63 -0.31 -2.56
C LEU A 118 -0.49 -1.28 -2.85
N ALA A 119 -0.57 -2.48 -2.30
CA ALA A 119 0.46 -3.51 -2.39
C ALA A 119 -0.01 -4.71 -3.23
N ILE A 120 0.88 -5.16 -4.12
CA ILE A 120 0.73 -6.39 -4.90
C ILE A 120 1.73 -7.40 -4.35
N PHE A 121 1.20 -8.53 -3.90
CA PHE A 121 1.95 -9.66 -3.39
C PHE A 121 1.84 -10.87 -4.31
N ARG A 122 2.87 -11.70 -4.32
CA ARG A 122 2.90 -12.99 -5.01
C ARG A 122 2.92 -14.11 -3.99
N ARG A 123 2.01 -15.09 -4.14
CA ARG A 123 2.02 -16.30 -3.31
C ARG A 123 3.28 -17.11 -3.61
N LEU A 124 4.03 -17.44 -2.57
CA LEU A 124 5.20 -18.30 -2.65
C LEU A 124 4.80 -19.78 -2.75
N ALA A 125 5.65 -20.61 -3.34
CA ALA A 125 5.46 -22.06 -3.31
C ALA A 125 5.75 -22.61 -1.90
N ASP A 126 5.02 -23.64 -1.51
CA ASP A 126 5.24 -24.32 -0.23
C ASP A 126 6.67 -24.87 -0.20
N GLY A 127 7.44 -24.49 0.83
CA GLY A 127 8.87 -24.83 0.97
C GLY A 127 9.88 -23.72 0.63
N THR A 128 9.44 -22.56 0.12
CA THR A 128 10.33 -21.40 -0.14
C THR A 128 10.39 -20.40 1.01
N ASN A 129 10.02 -20.81 2.22
CA ASN A 129 10.09 -19.96 3.41
C ASN A 129 11.52 -19.45 3.61
N GLY A 130 11.78 -18.21 3.21
CA GLY A 130 13.02 -17.48 3.53
C GLY A 130 14.11 -17.47 2.46
N VAL A 131 13.92 -18.09 1.28
CA VAL A 131 14.91 -17.93 0.19
C VAL A 131 14.60 -16.63 -0.53
N GLU A 132 15.45 -15.63 -0.31
CA GLU A 132 15.45 -14.39 -1.07
C GLU A 132 15.68 -14.71 -2.56
N PRO A 133 14.72 -14.44 -3.46
CA PRO A 133 14.97 -14.64 -4.88
C PRO A 133 16.04 -13.64 -5.32
N LYS A 134 17.08 -14.13 -5.98
CA LYS A 134 18.10 -13.29 -6.61
C LYS A 134 17.41 -12.24 -7.49
N PRO A 135 17.84 -10.97 -7.46
CA PRO A 135 17.27 -9.93 -8.30
C PRO A 135 17.71 -10.15 -9.75
N GLU A 136 16.98 -11.02 -10.46
CA GLU A 136 17.08 -11.08 -11.91
C GLU A 136 16.18 -9.99 -12.49
N GLY A 137 16.82 -8.95 -13.02
CA GLY A 137 16.22 -7.96 -13.91
C GLY A 137 15.12 -7.11 -13.28
N LEU A 138 15.52 -6.08 -12.53
CA LEU A 138 14.66 -4.91 -12.29
C LEU A 138 14.30 -4.27 -13.64
N LEU A 139 13.20 -4.72 -14.25
CA LEU A 139 12.53 -3.95 -15.29
C LEU A 139 11.96 -2.70 -14.62
N SER A 140 12.73 -1.62 -14.71
CA SER A 140 12.30 -0.25 -14.45
C SER A 140 11.13 0.08 -15.38
N ILE A 141 9.92 -0.16 -14.93
CA ILE A 141 8.72 0.37 -15.59
C ILE A 141 8.56 1.80 -15.06
N ARG A 142 8.98 2.75 -15.89
CA ARG A 142 8.69 4.17 -15.73
C ARG A 142 7.17 4.37 -15.57
N SER A 143 6.84 5.32 -14.73
CA SER A 143 5.49 5.75 -14.38
C SER A 143 4.82 6.47 -15.54
N ASP A 144 4.29 5.75 -16.52
CA ASP A 144 3.47 6.34 -17.58
C ASP A 144 2.05 5.76 -17.48
N PHE A 145 1.32 6.22 -16.45
CA PHE A 145 -0.13 6.12 -16.40
C PHE A 145 -0.71 7.46 -16.85
N GLU A 146 -0.53 7.81 -18.13
CA GLU A 146 -1.31 8.85 -18.79
C GLU A 146 -1.78 8.37 -20.17
N ALA A 147 -3.10 8.37 -20.29
CA ALA A 147 -3.95 8.28 -21.47
C ALA A 147 -3.28 8.35 -22.85
N ARG A 148 -3.46 7.29 -23.66
CA ARG A 148 -4.04 7.32 -25.02
C ARG A 148 -4.08 5.90 -25.59
N GLY A 149 -5.24 5.51 -26.10
CA GLY A 149 -5.49 4.16 -26.58
C GLY A 149 -4.75 3.81 -27.87
N CYS A 150 -4.55 2.52 -28.10
CA CYS A 150 -4.78 1.87 -29.39
C CYS A 150 -4.70 0.35 -29.19
N LEU A 151 -5.67 -0.35 -29.76
CA LEU A 151 -5.67 -1.81 -29.90
C LEU A 151 -4.45 -2.26 -30.71
N THR A 152 -3.78 -3.35 -30.34
CA THR A 152 -3.60 -4.53 -31.23
C THR A 152 -2.77 -5.66 -30.62
N SER A 153 -3.31 -6.86 -30.84
CA SER A 153 -2.63 -8.13 -31.16
C SER A 153 -1.74 -8.82 -30.13
N CYS A 154 -2.29 -9.93 -29.63
CA CYS A 154 -1.59 -11.17 -29.32
C CYS A 154 -0.47 -11.50 -30.33
N MET A 155 0.66 -12.02 -29.85
CA MET A 155 1.31 -13.19 -30.42
C MET A 155 1.94 -14.04 -29.32
N LEU A 156 1.40 -15.24 -29.19
CA LEU A 156 2.04 -16.41 -28.59
C LEU A 156 3.22 -16.82 -29.46
N SER A 157 4.38 -17.05 -28.85
CA SER A 157 5.41 -17.94 -29.43
C SER A 157 5.93 -18.86 -28.33
N ARG A 158 5.54 -20.14 -28.44
CA ARG A 158 6.12 -21.30 -27.77
C ARG A 158 7.23 -21.89 -28.66
N GLY A 159 8.21 -22.52 -28.02
CA GLY A 159 9.23 -23.40 -28.61
C GLY A 159 10.62 -22.75 -28.52
N GLY A 160 11.60 -23.26 -27.80
CA GLY A 160 11.91 -24.66 -27.50
C GLY A 160 13.17 -25.05 -28.29
N ASP A 161 14.31 -25.00 -27.59
CA ASP A 161 15.52 -25.84 -27.65
C ASP A 161 15.97 -26.44 -29.01
N ASN A 162 17.22 -26.21 -29.43
CA ASN A 162 18.39 -27.05 -29.11
C ASN A 162 19.58 -26.90 -30.11
N GLU A 163 20.78 -26.96 -29.53
CA GLU A 163 22.06 -27.55 -29.99
C GLU A 163 22.67 -27.29 -31.40
N ALA A 164 23.83 -26.63 -31.36
CA ALA A 164 25.18 -27.14 -31.69
C ALA A 164 25.52 -27.77 -33.07
N ALA A 165 26.70 -27.33 -33.55
CA ALA A 165 27.76 -28.07 -34.25
C ALA A 165 28.13 -27.62 -35.68
N VAL A 166 29.45 -27.40 -35.80
CA VAL A 166 30.33 -27.18 -36.96
C VAL A 166 30.39 -25.77 -37.55
#